data_AF-A0A6A6L6W7-F1
#
_entry.id   AF-A0A6A6L6W7-F1
#
_cell.length_a   1.000
_cell.length_b   1.000
_cell.length_c   1.000
_cell.angle_alpha   90.00
_cell.angle_beta   90.00
_cell.angle_gamma   90.00
#
_symmetry.space_group_name_H-M   'P 1'
#
loop_
_entity.id
_entity.type
_entity.pdbx_description
1 polymer ?
#
loop_
_entity_poly.entity_id
_entity_poly.type
_entity_poly.pdbx_seq_one_letter_code
_entity_poly.pdbx_strand_id
1 'polypeptide(L)'
;MYISRTNIFLAVTAKLKDPWEVVDHARRLGAYDFEGSFDADVADKWLKRVIKVFDLVKLANADRMDNIRGLLQGKADSWFDGIHHKIRSDLTLDKFMIEFCQEYLIKSYRKGKQDAFFRLFKGSLSVREYVDQFEDLYGFVLDILPSEEAKCDRFRQGLHVGIRSSMTWFRGSNFHELVEVALNVEKVRQEEKEYEQKLSRKHGQSSCKGSGRDQLKER
;
A
#
# COMPACT_ATOMS: atom_id res chain seq x y z
N MET A 1 -41.73 17.48 25.00
CA MET A 1 -40.80 16.62 25.75
C MET A 1 -39.71 16.19 24.79
N TYR A 2 -38.52 16.80 24.88
CA TYR A 2 -37.39 16.49 24.01
C TYR A 2 -36.80 15.14 24.41
N ILE A 3 -36.85 14.15 23.51
CA ILE A 3 -36.12 12.89 23.68
C ILE A 3 -34.65 13.22 23.36
N SER A 4 -33.84 13.36 24.41
CA SER A 4 -32.42 13.64 24.31
C SER A 4 -31.71 12.59 23.45
N ARG A 5 -31.00 13.06 22.42
CA ARG A 5 -30.15 12.29 21.50
C ARG A 5 -28.87 11.73 22.16
N THR A 6 -28.83 11.61 23.49
CA THR A 6 -27.63 11.21 24.25
C THR A 6 -27.51 9.71 24.49
N ASN A 7 -28.46 8.88 24.04
CA ASN A 7 -28.39 7.42 24.25
C ASN A 7 -27.74 6.62 23.12
N ILE A 8 -27.36 7.24 21.99
CA ILE A 8 -26.76 6.50 20.86
C ILE A 8 -25.22 6.41 20.99
N PHE A 9 -24.59 7.32 21.72
CA PHE A 9 -23.12 7.36 21.86
C PHE A 9 -22.56 6.57 23.05
N LEU A 10 -23.39 6.16 24.01
CA LEU A 10 -22.93 5.38 25.17
C LEU A 10 -23.00 3.85 24.96
N ALA A 11 -23.54 3.38 23.84
CA ALA A 11 -23.65 1.96 23.54
C ALA A 11 -22.41 1.35 22.85
N VAL A 12 -21.40 2.16 22.50
CA VAL A 12 -20.23 1.70 21.70
C VAL A 12 -19.08 1.18 22.56
N THR A 13 -19.19 1.16 23.89
CA THR A 13 -18.14 0.62 24.78
C THR A 13 -18.65 -0.47 25.73
N ALA A 14 -19.65 -1.25 25.32
CA ALA A 14 -19.90 -2.52 25.97
C ALA A 14 -18.79 -3.50 25.53
N LYS A 15 -17.97 -3.97 26.49
CA LYS A 15 -17.08 -5.13 26.28
C LYS A 15 -17.86 -6.21 25.53
N LEU A 16 -17.46 -6.53 24.31
CA LEU A 16 -18.00 -7.67 23.57
C LEU A 16 -17.90 -8.89 24.49
N LYS A 17 -19.04 -9.49 24.83
CA LYS A 17 -19.16 -10.45 25.93
C LYS A 17 -19.01 -11.90 25.45
N ASP A 18 -19.06 -12.12 24.14
CA ASP A 18 -18.89 -13.41 23.50
C ASP A 18 -17.78 -13.32 22.43
N PRO A 19 -16.74 -14.18 22.48
CA PRO A 19 -15.71 -14.26 21.45
C PRO A 19 -16.26 -14.37 20.02
N TRP A 20 -17.39 -15.05 19.82
CA TRP A 20 -18.04 -15.20 18.51
C TRP A 20 -18.65 -13.89 17.99
N GLU A 21 -19.17 -13.03 18.87
CA GLU A 21 -19.66 -11.70 18.48
C GLU A 21 -18.53 -10.80 17.97
N VAL A 22 -17.32 -10.95 18.52
CA VAL A 22 -16.15 -10.18 18.06
C VAL A 22 -15.73 -10.63 16.66
N VAL A 23 -15.66 -11.95 16.42
CA VAL A 23 -15.30 -12.52 15.12
C VAL A 23 -16.31 -12.11 14.04
N ASP A 24 -17.61 -12.20 14.35
CA ASP A 24 -18.66 -11.79 13.41
C ASP A 24 -18.64 -10.29 13.13
N HIS A 25 -18.32 -9.47 14.12
CA HIS A 25 -18.13 -8.04 13.91
C HIS A 25 -16.90 -7.77 13.02
N ALA A 26 -15.79 -8.49 13.21
CA ALA A 26 -14.62 -8.39 12.35
C ALA A 26 -14.94 -8.80 10.90
N ARG A 27 -15.73 -9.86 10.69
CA ARG A 27 -16.21 -10.28 9.35
C ARG A 27 -17.05 -9.21 8.68
N ARG A 28 -17.96 -8.55 9.42
CA ARG A 28 -18.77 -7.43 8.90
C ARG A 28 -17.93 -6.23 8.45
N LEU A 29 -16.77 -6.03 9.08
CA LEU A 29 -15.78 -5.01 8.68
C LEU A 29 -14.84 -5.48 7.57
N GLY A 30 -15.06 -6.71 7.10
CA GLY A 30 -14.43 -7.35 5.95
C GLY A 30 -13.13 -8.07 6.26
N ALA A 31 -12.93 -8.53 7.50
CA ALA A 31 -12.09 -9.69 7.74
C ALA A 31 -12.73 -10.92 7.07
N TYR A 32 -11.92 -11.90 6.69
CA TYR A 32 -12.38 -13.13 6.05
C TYR A 32 -11.57 -14.31 6.56
N ASP A 33 -12.09 -15.51 6.36
CA ASP A 33 -11.46 -16.71 6.87
C ASP A 33 -10.21 -17.09 6.04
N PHE A 34 -9.23 -17.72 6.68
CA PHE A 34 -8.01 -18.21 6.03
C PHE A 34 -7.85 -19.71 6.21
N GLU A 35 -7.84 -20.44 5.10
CA GLU A 35 -7.80 -21.91 5.08
C GLU A 35 -6.38 -22.50 5.12
N GLY A 36 -5.34 -21.66 5.10
CA GLY A 36 -3.94 -22.09 5.07
C GLY A 36 -3.35 -22.18 3.66
N SER A 37 -3.59 -21.16 2.83
CA SER A 37 -2.97 -21.08 1.50
C SER A 37 -1.45 -20.89 1.62
N PHE A 38 -0.68 -21.68 0.87
CA PHE A 38 0.77 -21.48 0.69
C PHE A 38 1.11 -20.42 -0.36
N ASP A 39 0.09 -19.83 -1.00
CA ASP A 39 0.28 -18.60 -1.77
C ASP A 39 0.51 -17.45 -0.79
N ALA A 40 1.75 -16.99 -0.74
CA ALA A 40 2.16 -15.98 0.21
C ALA A 40 1.58 -14.59 -0.07
N ASP A 41 1.14 -14.28 -1.30
CA ASP A 41 0.37 -13.05 -1.56
C ASP A 41 -1.04 -13.14 -0.94
N VAL A 42 -1.65 -14.33 -0.97
CA VAL A 42 -2.95 -14.58 -0.31
C VAL A 42 -2.81 -14.47 1.22
N ALA A 43 -1.77 -15.09 1.78
CA ALA A 43 -1.49 -15.05 3.22
C ALA A 43 -1.14 -13.63 3.71
N ASP A 44 -0.33 -12.87 2.96
CA ASP A 44 0.03 -11.48 3.30
C ASP A 44 -1.19 -10.56 3.27
N LYS A 45 -2.00 -10.65 2.20
CA LYS A 45 -3.24 -9.88 2.08
C LYS A 45 -4.20 -10.17 3.22
N TRP A 46 -4.34 -11.45 3.59
CA TRP A 46 -5.17 -11.84 4.72
C TRP A 46 -4.68 -11.22 6.02
N LEU A 47 -3.39 -11.38 6.34
CA LEU A 47 -2.80 -10.85 7.58
C LEU A 47 -2.96 -9.32 7.66
N LYS A 48 -2.59 -8.60 6.60
CA LYS A 48 -2.76 -7.13 6.51
C LYS A 48 -4.23 -6.71 6.71
N ARG A 49 -5.18 -7.45 6.13
CA ARG A 49 -6.60 -7.14 6.27
C ARG A 49 -7.09 -7.33 7.70
N VAL A 50 -6.73 -8.44 8.33
CA VAL A 50 -7.13 -8.77 9.71
C VAL A 50 -6.57 -7.74 10.69
N ILE A 51 -5.28 -7.41 10.60
CA ILE A 51 -4.66 -6.38 11.45
C ILE A 51 -5.33 -5.02 11.28
N LYS A 52 -5.60 -4.61 10.03
CA LYS A 52 -6.31 -3.36 9.75
C LYS A 52 -7.70 -3.32 10.40
N VAL A 53 -8.46 -4.42 10.36
CA VAL A 53 -9.77 -4.50 11.03
C VAL A 53 -9.61 -4.39 12.54
N PHE A 54 -8.62 -5.06 13.14
CA PHE A 54 -8.39 -5.00 14.58
C PHE A 54 -8.03 -3.60 15.07
N ASP A 55 -7.22 -2.86 14.29
CA ASP A 55 -6.86 -1.49 14.61
C ASP A 55 -8.04 -0.53 14.47
N LEU A 56 -8.91 -0.73 13.46
CA LEU A 56 -10.14 0.05 13.29
C LEU A 56 -11.11 -0.13 14.47
N VAL A 57 -11.23 -1.36 14.99
CA VAL A 57 -12.11 -1.67 16.13
C VAL A 57 -11.43 -1.41 17.48
N LYS A 58 -10.12 -1.11 17.49
CA LYS A 58 -9.30 -0.91 18.69
C LYS A 58 -9.37 -2.11 19.65
N LEU A 59 -9.29 -3.32 19.10
CA LEU A 59 -9.32 -4.55 19.91
C LEU A 59 -8.10 -4.64 20.83
N ALA A 60 -8.31 -5.09 22.06
CA ALA A 60 -7.21 -5.43 22.96
C ALA A 60 -6.53 -6.72 22.51
N ASN A 61 -5.26 -6.93 22.91
CA ASN A 61 -4.47 -8.08 22.45
C ASN A 61 -5.12 -9.45 22.75
N ALA A 62 -5.82 -9.59 23.88
CA ALA A 62 -6.55 -10.82 24.20
C ALA A 62 -7.66 -11.09 23.18
N ASP A 63 -8.51 -10.08 22.91
CA ASP A 63 -9.60 -10.20 21.95
C ASP A 63 -9.07 -10.46 20.53
N ARG A 64 -7.93 -9.86 20.14
CA ARG A 64 -7.30 -10.08 18.83
C ARG A 64 -6.94 -11.55 18.61
N MET A 65 -6.46 -12.24 19.64
CA MET A 65 -6.07 -13.65 19.53
C MET A 65 -7.28 -14.57 19.38
N ASP A 66 -8.36 -14.32 20.13
CA ASP A 66 -9.62 -15.05 19.97
C ASP A 66 -10.21 -14.85 18.57
N ASN A 67 -10.07 -13.63 18.02
CA ASN A 67 -10.51 -13.32 16.66
C ASN A 67 -9.70 -14.03 15.60
N ILE A 68 -8.37 -14.03 15.74
CA ILE A 68 -7.49 -14.76 14.83
C ILE A 68 -7.90 -16.23 14.79
N ARG A 69 -8.05 -16.87 15.97
CA ARG A 69 -8.48 -18.26 16.04
C ARG A 69 -9.80 -18.50 15.31
N GLY A 70 -10.80 -17.63 15.51
CA GLY A 70 -12.10 -17.75 14.83
C GLY A 70 -12.07 -17.54 13.32
N LEU A 71 -11.04 -16.86 12.79
CA LEU A 71 -10.85 -16.60 11.36
C LEU A 71 -9.92 -17.62 10.68
N LEU A 72 -9.20 -18.44 11.43
CA LEU A 72 -8.43 -19.55 10.86
C LEU A 72 -9.35 -20.75 10.64
N GLN A 73 -9.23 -21.38 9.49
CA GLN A 73 -10.05 -22.53 9.10
C GLN A 73 -9.16 -23.61 8.48
N GLY A 74 -9.67 -24.84 8.42
CA GLY A 74 -9.00 -25.94 7.72
C GLY A 74 -7.56 -26.18 8.18
N LYS A 75 -6.60 -26.07 7.26
CA LYS A 75 -5.18 -26.34 7.56
C LYS A 75 -4.58 -25.30 8.50
N ALA A 76 -5.01 -24.03 8.36
CA ALA A 76 -4.48 -22.97 9.21
C ALA A 76 -4.94 -23.10 10.66
N ASP A 77 -6.16 -23.57 10.88
CA ASP A 77 -6.65 -23.87 12.23
C ASP A 77 -5.83 -25.00 12.88
N SER A 78 -5.62 -26.09 12.14
CA SER A 78 -4.79 -27.23 12.60
C SER A 78 -3.33 -26.81 12.91
N TRP A 79 -2.76 -25.93 12.11
CA TRP A 79 -1.43 -25.38 12.34
C TRP A 79 -1.38 -24.47 13.58
N PHE A 80 -2.39 -23.62 13.77
CA PHE A 80 -2.48 -22.72 14.92
C PHE A 80 -2.61 -23.49 16.24
N ASP A 81 -3.41 -24.57 16.27
CA ASP A 81 -3.46 -25.47 17.41
C ASP A 81 -2.08 -26.07 17.72
N GLY A 82 -1.32 -26.46 16.70
CA GLY A 82 0.05 -26.95 16.84
C GLY A 82 1.00 -25.92 17.48
N ILE A 83 0.91 -24.65 17.09
CA ILE A 83 1.67 -23.55 17.69
C ILE A 83 1.23 -23.31 19.13
N HIS A 84 -0.08 -23.26 19.38
CA HIS A 84 -0.63 -23.04 20.71
C HIS A 84 -0.16 -24.12 21.68
N HIS A 85 -0.07 -25.38 21.24
CA HIS A 85 0.49 -26.48 22.01
C HIS A 85 2.01 -26.35 22.25
N LYS A 86 2.77 -25.87 21.26
CA LYS A 86 4.23 -25.67 21.34
C LYS A 86 4.63 -24.50 22.23
N ILE A 87 3.90 -23.39 22.14
CA ILE A 87 4.23 -22.11 22.81
C ILE A 87 3.58 -22.01 24.21
N ARG A 88 2.51 -22.79 24.48
CA ARG A 88 1.69 -22.70 25.71
C ARG A 88 1.11 -21.28 25.90
N SER A 89 0.49 -21.01 27.05
CA SER A 89 -0.45 -19.91 27.35
C SER A 89 0.10 -18.46 27.26
N ASP A 90 1.23 -18.24 26.57
CA ASP A 90 1.86 -16.93 26.39
C ASP A 90 1.88 -16.46 24.91
N LEU A 91 1.02 -17.05 24.06
CA LEU A 91 0.88 -16.68 22.66
C LEU A 91 0.29 -15.27 22.52
N THR A 92 1.15 -14.30 22.24
CA THR A 92 0.78 -12.92 21.92
C THR A 92 0.58 -12.73 20.42
N LEU A 93 -0.07 -11.62 20.03
CA LEU A 93 -0.22 -11.23 18.63
C LEU A 93 1.13 -11.18 17.90
N ASP A 94 2.16 -10.61 18.53
CA ASP A 94 3.50 -10.50 17.93
C ASP A 94 4.11 -11.88 17.64
N LYS A 95 3.98 -12.83 18.58
CA LYS A 95 4.45 -14.20 18.40
C LYS A 95 3.68 -14.93 17.29
N PHE A 96 2.36 -14.76 17.26
CA PHE A 96 1.54 -15.28 16.16
C PHE A 96 2.00 -14.73 14.82
N MET A 97 2.22 -13.41 14.70
CA MET A 97 2.68 -12.80 13.45
C MET A 97 4.02 -13.38 13.01
N ILE A 98 4.96 -13.62 13.94
CA ILE A 98 6.25 -14.24 13.63
C ILE A 98 6.07 -15.66 13.08
N GLU A 99 5.31 -16.51 13.77
CA GLU A 99 5.09 -17.90 13.34
C GLU A 99 4.29 -17.95 12.03
N PHE A 100 3.26 -17.11 11.86
CA PHE A 100 2.48 -17.00 10.63
C PHE A 100 3.35 -16.63 9.44
N CYS A 101 4.23 -15.64 9.62
CA CYS A 101 5.20 -15.28 8.59
C CYS A 101 6.14 -16.46 8.28
N GLN A 102 6.58 -17.24 9.28
CA GLN A 102 7.47 -18.37 9.04
C GLN A 102 6.81 -19.52 8.27
N GLU A 103 5.54 -19.82 8.58
CA GLU A 103 4.79 -20.91 7.95
C GLU A 103 4.31 -20.54 6.54
N TYR A 104 3.60 -19.41 6.43
CA TYR A 104 2.86 -19.07 5.21
C TYR A 104 3.60 -18.05 4.34
N LEU A 105 4.51 -17.25 4.91
CA LEU A 105 5.34 -16.29 4.19
C LEU A 105 6.79 -16.77 4.13
N ILE A 106 6.99 -17.98 3.56
CA ILE A 106 8.27 -18.68 3.38
C ILE A 106 9.40 -17.68 3.08
N LYS A 107 10.61 -17.89 3.63
CA LYS A 107 11.79 -17.01 3.40
C LYS A 107 12.01 -16.59 1.94
N SER A 108 11.66 -17.45 0.98
CA SER A 108 11.71 -17.15 -0.46
C SER A 108 10.73 -16.05 -0.88
N TYR A 109 9.52 -15.98 -0.31
CA TYR A 109 8.57 -14.90 -0.53
C TYR A 109 9.07 -13.58 0.04
N ARG A 110 9.52 -13.58 1.31
CA ARG A 110 10.12 -12.38 1.90
C ARG A 110 11.28 -11.88 1.04
N LYS A 111 12.18 -12.78 0.64
CA LYS A 111 13.29 -12.46 -0.26
C LYS A 111 12.79 -11.94 -1.61
N GLY A 112 11.75 -12.55 -2.18
CA GLY A 112 11.12 -12.08 -3.42
C GLY A 112 10.56 -10.67 -3.31
N LYS A 113 9.93 -10.30 -2.18
CA LYS A 113 9.45 -8.93 -1.91
C LYS A 113 10.59 -7.95 -1.70
N GLN A 114 11.65 -8.35 -1.00
CA GLN A 114 12.88 -7.54 -0.88
C GLN A 114 13.53 -7.31 -2.25
N ASP A 115 13.66 -8.36 -3.06
CA ASP A 115 14.20 -8.27 -4.42
C ASP A 115 13.31 -7.38 -5.30
N ALA A 116 11.98 -7.49 -5.19
CA ALA A 116 11.03 -6.62 -5.87
C ALA A 116 11.22 -5.15 -5.45
N PHE A 117 11.39 -4.88 -4.15
CA PHE A 117 11.66 -3.53 -3.64
C PHE A 117 12.94 -2.93 -4.22
N PHE A 118 14.05 -3.69 -4.25
CA PHE A 118 15.31 -3.20 -4.81
C PHE A 118 15.30 -3.08 -6.34
N ARG A 119 14.43 -3.83 -7.01
CA ARG A 119 14.18 -3.68 -8.46
C ARG A 119 13.13 -2.64 -8.81
N LEU A 120 12.40 -2.11 -7.83
CA LEU A 120 11.37 -1.11 -8.08
C LEU A 120 12.00 0.21 -8.56
N PHE A 121 11.51 0.69 -9.69
CA PHE A 121 11.76 2.03 -10.22
C PHE A 121 10.45 2.55 -10.81
N LYS A 122 10.29 3.87 -10.85
CA LYS A 122 9.08 4.52 -11.39
C LYS A 122 8.76 4.01 -12.79
N GLY A 123 9.77 3.98 -13.67
CA GLY A 123 9.58 3.50 -15.05
C GLY A 123 8.48 4.27 -15.77
N SER A 124 7.46 3.54 -16.25
CA SER A 124 6.25 4.09 -16.86
C SER A 124 5.13 4.42 -15.87
N LEU A 125 5.26 4.05 -14.60
CA LEU A 125 4.27 4.38 -13.56
C LEU A 125 4.23 5.90 -13.33
N SER A 126 3.09 6.42 -12.90
CA SER A 126 3.03 7.74 -12.26
C SER A 126 3.83 7.74 -10.95
N VAL A 127 4.19 8.93 -10.45
CA VAL A 127 4.81 9.05 -9.12
C VAL A 127 3.88 8.49 -8.05
N ARG A 128 2.56 8.67 -8.18
CA ARG A 128 1.60 8.15 -7.19
C ARG A 128 1.61 6.62 -7.13
N GLU A 129 1.50 5.95 -8.28
CA GLU A 129 1.55 4.48 -8.34
C GLU A 129 2.89 3.93 -7.84
N TYR A 130 3.98 4.62 -8.16
CA TYR A 130 5.31 4.26 -7.65
C TYR A 130 5.38 4.38 -6.12
N VAL A 131 4.84 5.45 -5.53
CA VAL A 131 4.76 5.62 -4.07
C VAL A 131 3.95 4.50 -3.44
N ASP A 132 2.76 4.19 -3.98
CA ASP A 132 1.89 3.15 -3.43
C ASP A 132 2.60 1.78 -3.42
N GLN A 133 3.31 1.42 -4.51
CA GLN A 133 4.10 0.18 -4.55
C GLN A 133 5.33 0.22 -3.64
N PHE A 134 5.98 1.38 -3.54
CA PHE A 134 7.16 1.56 -2.69
C PHE A 134 6.79 1.35 -1.22
N GLU A 135 5.70 1.95 -0.74
CA GLU A 135 5.25 1.81 0.65
C GLU A 135 4.77 0.39 0.98
N ASP A 136 4.06 -0.27 0.07
CA ASP A 136 3.62 -1.67 0.28
C ASP A 136 4.80 -2.64 0.43
N LEU A 137 5.88 -2.40 -0.32
CA LEU A 137 7.09 -3.23 -0.27
C LEU A 137 8.07 -2.80 0.83
N TYR A 138 8.03 -1.55 1.29
CA TYR A 138 8.99 -1.02 2.27
C TYR A 138 8.97 -1.80 3.60
N GLY A 139 7.80 -2.31 4.01
CA GLY A 139 7.67 -3.12 5.22
C GLY A 139 8.57 -4.36 5.23
N PHE A 140 8.91 -4.93 4.06
CA PHE A 140 9.77 -6.12 3.95
C PHE A 140 11.26 -5.83 4.04
N VAL A 141 11.67 -4.56 3.93
CA VAL A 141 13.07 -4.11 3.94
C VAL A 141 13.38 -3.20 5.14
N LEU A 142 12.47 -3.04 6.10
CA LEU A 142 12.68 -2.22 7.30
C LEU A 142 13.94 -2.62 8.08
N ASP A 143 14.28 -3.91 8.08
CA ASP A 143 15.50 -4.42 8.72
C ASP A 143 16.78 -4.14 7.92
N ILE A 144 16.65 -3.84 6.62
CA ILE A 144 17.77 -3.53 5.71
C ILE A 144 17.97 -2.01 5.57
N LEU A 145 16.87 -1.25 5.51
CA LEU A 145 16.82 0.21 5.39
C LEU A 145 16.00 0.79 6.55
N PRO A 146 16.54 0.80 7.78
CA PRO A 146 15.78 1.25 8.94
C PRO A 146 15.65 2.78 9.05
N SER A 147 16.52 3.54 8.38
CA SER A 147 16.54 5.01 8.51
C SER A 147 15.68 5.69 7.45
N GLU A 148 14.98 6.75 7.86
CA GLU A 148 14.16 7.59 6.97
C GLU A 148 15.01 8.23 5.86
N GLU A 149 16.27 8.55 6.15
CA GLU A 149 17.24 9.04 5.16
C GLU A 149 17.52 7.99 4.08
N ALA A 150 17.81 6.74 4.47
CA ALA A 150 18.06 5.66 3.51
C ALA A 150 16.80 5.34 2.69
N LYS A 151 15.61 5.42 3.30
CA LYS A 151 14.31 5.34 2.60
C LYS A 151 14.19 6.42 1.53
N CYS A 152 14.45 7.68 1.89
CA CYS A 152 14.41 8.82 0.97
C CYS A 152 15.39 8.66 -0.19
N ASP A 153 16.63 8.25 0.09
CA ASP A 153 17.65 8.06 -0.94
C ASP A 153 17.29 6.93 -1.90
N ARG A 154 16.81 5.81 -1.37
CA ARG A 154 16.32 4.71 -2.19
C ARG A 154 15.15 5.15 -3.08
N PHE A 155 14.20 5.91 -2.54
CA PHE A 155 13.08 6.45 -3.31
C PHE A 155 13.57 7.35 -4.45
N ARG A 156 14.49 8.29 -4.18
CA ARG A 156 15.12 9.17 -5.19
C ARG A 156 15.82 8.38 -6.30
N GLN A 157 16.52 7.31 -5.95
CA GLN A 157 17.23 6.48 -6.92
C GLN A 157 16.26 5.82 -7.91
N GLY A 158 15.08 5.40 -7.45
CA GLY A 158 14.05 4.80 -8.30
C GLY A 158 13.21 5.80 -9.11
N LEU A 159 13.30 7.11 -8.84
CA LEU A 159 12.64 8.13 -9.66
C LEU A 159 13.27 8.26 -11.05
N HIS A 160 12.44 8.61 -12.04
CA HIS A 160 12.91 8.94 -13.38
C HIS A 160 13.89 10.13 -13.34
N VAL A 161 14.97 10.07 -14.13
CA VAL A 161 16.08 11.04 -14.11
C VAL A 161 15.60 12.48 -14.27
N GLY A 162 14.61 12.73 -15.14
CA GLY A 162 14.05 14.06 -15.33
C GLY A 162 13.50 14.65 -14.03
N ILE A 163 12.70 13.88 -13.30
CA ILE A 163 12.12 14.30 -12.01
C ILE A 163 13.23 14.52 -11.00
N ARG A 164 14.16 13.56 -10.88
CA ARG A 164 15.30 13.65 -9.96
C ARG A 164 16.14 14.91 -10.18
N SER A 165 16.44 15.26 -11.44
CA SER A 165 17.20 16.46 -11.78
C SER A 165 16.52 17.74 -11.31
N SER A 166 15.19 17.83 -11.41
CA SER A 166 14.40 18.99 -10.96
C SER A 166 14.28 19.10 -9.44
N MET A 167 14.67 18.06 -8.70
CA MET A 167 14.63 18.00 -7.24
C MET A 167 16.01 18.15 -6.60
N THR A 168 17.04 18.46 -7.38
CA THR A 168 18.44 18.59 -6.89
C THR A 168 18.64 19.70 -5.87
N TRP A 169 17.70 20.62 -5.71
CA TRP A 169 17.71 21.65 -4.66
C TRP A 169 17.18 21.12 -3.32
N PHE A 170 16.35 20.06 -3.33
CA PHE A 170 15.73 19.51 -2.13
C PHE A 170 16.72 18.61 -1.38
N ARG A 171 17.01 18.97 -0.13
CA ARG A 171 17.96 18.27 0.76
C ARG A 171 17.29 17.62 1.96
N GLY A 172 15.96 17.70 2.08
CA GLY A 172 15.24 17.14 3.24
C GLY A 172 15.27 15.62 3.27
N SER A 173 15.33 15.03 4.47
CA SER A 173 15.27 13.58 4.69
C SER A 173 13.89 13.12 5.18
N ASN A 174 12.85 13.93 4.94
CA ASN A 174 11.47 13.59 5.23
C ASN A 174 10.84 12.95 3.99
N PHE A 175 10.35 11.71 4.13
CA PHE A 175 9.80 10.95 3.00
C PHE A 175 8.53 11.59 2.43
N HIS A 176 7.66 12.11 3.29
CA HIS A 176 6.41 12.74 2.87
C HIS A 176 6.66 14.00 2.03
N GLU A 177 7.53 14.90 2.52
CA GLU A 177 7.92 16.11 1.78
C GLU A 177 8.56 15.76 0.43
N LEU A 178 9.43 14.75 0.41
CA LEU A 178 10.07 14.28 -0.82
C LEU A 178 9.03 13.80 -1.85
N VAL A 179 8.01 13.07 -1.40
CA VAL A 179 6.91 12.58 -2.24
C VAL A 179 6.09 13.73 -2.79
N GLU A 180 5.73 14.72 -1.96
CA GLU A 180 4.97 15.89 -2.41
C GLU A 180 5.72 16.68 -3.49
N VAL A 181 7.02 16.91 -3.29
CA VAL A 181 7.85 17.58 -4.29
C VAL A 181 7.91 16.77 -5.59
N ALA A 182 8.06 15.44 -5.52
CA ALA A 182 8.09 14.58 -6.70
C ALA A 182 6.76 14.61 -7.49
N LEU A 183 5.63 14.59 -6.78
CA LEU A 183 4.29 14.70 -7.37
C LEU A 183 4.12 16.06 -8.08
N ASN A 184 4.54 17.15 -7.43
CA ASN A 184 4.47 18.49 -8.03
C ASN A 184 5.33 18.61 -9.30
N VAL A 185 6.55 18.07 -9.27
CA VAL A 185 7.44 18.05 -10.44
C VAL A 185 6.84 17.23 -11.59
N GLU A 186 6.22 16.08 -11.32
CA GLU A 186 5.54 15.30 -12.36
C GLU A 186 4.38 16.07 -12.97
N LYS A 187 3.57 16.75 -12.15
CA LYS A 187 2.46 17.59 -12.61
C LYS A 187 2.93 18.71 -13.54
N VAL A 188 3.93 19.49 -13.13
CA VAL A 188 4.46 20.60 -13.95
C VAL A 188 4.98 20.10 -15.29
N ARG A 189 5.70 18.97 -15.31
CA ARG A 189 6.18 18.37 -16.55
C ARG A 189 5.06 17.88 -17.47
N GLN A 190 3.97 17.40 -16.89
CA GLN A 190 2.81 16.98 -17.68
C GLN A 190 2.14 18.20 -18.34
N GLU A 191 2.01 19.31 -17.60
CA GLU A 191 1.53 20.59 -18.13
C GLU A 191 2.42 21.13 -19.26
N GLU A 192 3.75 21.07 -19.09
CA GLU A 192 4.72 21.46 -20.13
C GLU A 192 4.54 20.65 -21.42
N LYS A 193 4.45 19.32 -21.31
CA LYS A 193 4.21 18.44 -22.47
C LYS A 193 2.90 18.76 -23.18
N GLU A 194 1.84 19.02 -22.43
CA GLU A 194 0.55 19.39 -23.00
C GLU A 194 0.60 20.73 -23.74
N TYR A 195 1.34 21.70 -23.21
CA TYR A 195 1.56 22.99 -23.85
C TYR A 195 2.35 22.84 -25.16
N GLU A 196 3.45 22.07 -25.16
CA GLU A 196 4.25 21.78 -26.36
C GLU A 196 3.45 21.04 -27.44
N GLN A 197 2.62 20.08 -27.05
CA GLN A 197 1.71 19.38 -27.97
C GLN A 197 0.67 20.31 -28.59
N LYS A 198 0.14 21.27 -27.83
CA LYS A 198 -0.79 22.28 -28.36
C LYS A 198 -0.09 23.20 -29.36
N LEU A 199 1.15 23.58 -29.10
CA LEU A 199 1.96 24.41 -30.01
C LEU A 199 2.29 23.68 -31.33
N SER A 200 2.67 22.40 -31.26
CA SER A 200 3.00 21.61 -32.46
C SER A 200 1.78 21.35 -33.35
N ARG A 201 0.60 21.10 -32.76
CA ARG A 201 -0.68 20.99 -33.49
C ARG A 201 -1.05 22.27 -34.23
N LYS A 202 -0.79 23.45 -33.65
CA LYS A 202 -1.03 24.75 -34.32
C LYS A 202 -0.09 24.96 -35.51
N HIS A 203 1.19 24.62 -35.40
CA HIS A 203 2.15 24.78 -36.50
C HIS A 203 1.90 23.81 -37.66
N GLY A 204 1.43 22.58 -37.39
CA GLY A 204 1.07 21.62 -38.43
C GLY A 204 -0.16 22.01 -39.27
N GLN A 205 -1.12 22.74 -38.69
CA GLN A 205 -2.32 23.21 -39.42
C GLN A 205 -2.06 24.45 -40.30
N SER A 206 -1.06 25.28 -39.97
CA SER A 206 -0.70 26.47 -40.75
C SER A 206 0.05 26.12 -42.05
N SER A 207 0.75 24.99 -42.11
CA SER A 207 1.51 24.57 -43.29
C SER A 207 0.64 24.04 -44.44
N CYS A 208 -0.56 23.53 -44.15
CA CYS A 208 -1.47 22.98 -45.17
C CYS A 208 -2.32 24.03 -45.92
N LYS A 209 -2.23 25.33 -45.60
CA LYS A 209 -3.05 26.39 -46.23
C LYS A 209 -2.30 27.29 -47.23
N GLY A 210 -1.02 27.00 -47.51
CA GLY A 210 -0.15 27.85 -48.33
C GLY A 210 0.51 27.13 -49.52
N SER A 211 -0.25 26.38 -50.33
CA SER A 211 0.24 25.95 -51.64
C SER A 211 -0.94 25.75 -52.58
N GLY A 212 -1.26 26.77 -53.37
CA GLY A 212 -2.38 26.72 -54.29
C GLY A 212 -2.76 28.09 -54.82
N ARG A 213 -1.86 28.72 -55.58
CA ARG A 213 -2.19 29.63 -56.69
C ARG A 213 -0.89 30.07 -57.37
N ASP A 214 -0.54 29.35 -58.43
CA ASP A 214 0.22 29.94 -59.51
C ASP A 214 -0.36 29.46 -60.86
N GLN A 215 -0.65 30.46 -61.69
CA GLN A 215 -0.63 30.48 -63.16
C GLN A 215 -1.83 29.92 -63.95
N LEU A 216 -2.71 30.86 -64.35
CA LEU A 216 -3.56 30.88 -65.56
C LEU A 216 -3.66 32.37 -65.93
N LYS A 217 -3.38 32.91 -67.13
CA LYS A 217 -3.14 32.41 -68.49
C LYS A 217 -2.32 33.48 -69.24
N GLU A 218 -1.38 33.04 -70.07
CA GLU A 218 -1.00 33.77 -71.29
C GLU A 218 -1.50 32.95 -72.48
N ARG A 219 -1.89 33.66 -73.54
CA ARG A 219 -2.46 33.23 -74.85
C ARG A 219 -3.98 33.31 -74.96
#